data_AF-A0A9C9YW09-F1
#
_entry.id   AF-A0A9C9YW09-F1
#
_cell.length_a   1.000
_cell.length_b   1.000
_cell.length_c   1.000
_cell.angle_alpha   90.00
_cell.angle_beta   90.00
_cell.angle_gamma   90.00
#
_symmetry.space_group_name_H-M   'P 1'
#
loop_
_entity.id
_entity.type
_entity.pdbx_description
1 polymer ?
#
loop_
_entity_poly.entity_id
_entity_poly.type
_entity_poly.pdbx_seq_one_letter_code
_entity_poly.pdbx_strand_id
1 'polypeptide(L)'
;MLGNRSGIMPHIDDEELARRIPPGLSVFLTAHTHRPLIRRFNGCEIVNSGSAGSPFDGDPRASYAQLEYRDGAWRPTIIRLDYDREATEKTYHDSGFLDEGGPIARLIFEEWKNAASLMPAWRRQYMEAIRQGDISADQAVEAFLA
;
A
#
# COMPACT_ATOMS: atom_id res chain seq x y z
N MET A 1 17.61 5.14 12.56
CA MET A 1 16.19 4.75 12.68
C MET A 1 15.47 5.12 11.39
N LEU A 2 14.79 4.18 10.75
CA LEU A 2 14.16 4.36 9.43
C LEU A 2 12.79 5.09 9.49
N GLY A 3 12.23 5.29 10.69
CA GLY A 3 10.99 6.04 10.90
C GLY A 3 9.74 5.29 10.43
N ASN A 4 8.57 5.92 10.58
CA ASN A 4 7.28 5.30 10.28
C ASN A 4 6.89 5.31 8.80
N ARG A 5 7.68 5.93 7.92
CA ARG A 5 7.37 6.10 6.49
C ARG A 5 7.76 4.91 5.62
N SER A 6 8.69 4.07 6.09
CA SER A 6 9.18 2.93 5.30
C SER A 6 8.20 1.75 5.22
N GLY A 7 7.14 1.77 6.03
CA GLY A 7 6.22 0.64 6.13
C GLY A 7 6.83 -0.56 6.87
N ILE A 8 5.96 -1.37 7.48
CA ILE A 8 6.32 -2.67 8.04
C ILE A 8 5.52 -3.74 7.30
N MET A 9 6.23 -4.73 6.77
CA MET A 9 5.65 -5.91 6.12
C MET A 9 5.65 -7.10 7.09
N PRO A 10 4.74 -8.08 6.92
CA PRO A 10 4.66 -9.25 7.81
C PRO A 10 5.96 -10.06 7.92
N HIS A 11 6.76 -10.10 6.84
CA HIS A 11 7.99 -10.91 6.77
C HIS A 11 9.21 -10.25 7.43
N ILE A 12 9.12 -9.00 7.91
CA ILE A 12 10.25 -8.34 8.58
C ILE A 12 10.49 -9.03 9.92
N ASP A 13 11.71 -9.47 10.19
CA ASP A 13 12.06 -10.13 11.44
C ASP A 13 12.22 -9.15 12.62
N ASP A 14 12.31 -9.70 13.83
CA ASP A 14 12.41 -8.93 15.07
C ASP A 14 13.73 -8.13 15.18
N GLU A 15 14.82 -8.61 14.56
CA GLU A 15 16.11 -7.91 14.56
C GLU A 15 16.01 -6.62 13.75
N GLU A 16 15.40 -6.68 12.57
CA GLU A 16 15.14 -5.51 11.74
C GLU A 16 14.08 -4.59 12.37
N LEU A 17 13.07 -5.13 13.05
CA LEU A 17 12.12 -4.32 13.82
C LEU A 17 12.82 -3.51 14.92
N ALA A 18 13.78 -4.11 15.64
CA ALA A 18 14.56 -3.41 16.66
C ALA A 18 15.36 -2.22 16.12
N ARG A 19 15.80 -2.27 14.85
CA ARG A 19 16.49 -1.17 14.17
C ARG A 19 15.53 -0.07 13.68
N ARG A 20 14.27 -0.43 13.42
CA ARG A 20 13.25 0.47 12.85
C ARG A 20 12.42 1.20 13.91
N ILE A 21 12.12 0.55 15.02
CA ILE A 21 11.14 1.01 16.01
C ILE A 21 11.85 1.50 17.28
N PRO A 22 11.57 2.73 17.75
CA PRO A 22 12.10 3.19 19.03
C PRO A 22 11.66 2.29 20.19
N PRO A 23 12.56 1.98 21.15
CA PRO A 23 12.15 1.30 22.37
C PRO A 23 11.22 2.18 23.21
N GLY A 24 10.38 1.55 24.05
CA GLY A 24 9.52 2.24 25.01
C GLY A 24 8.22 2.81 24.45
N LEU A 25 7.91 2.57 23.17
CA LEU A 25 6.61 2.92 22.60
C LEU A 25 5.52 1.92 22.99
N SER A 26 4.31 2.42 23.25
CA SER A 26 3.12 1.57 23.38
C SER A 26 2.49 1.23 22.03
N VAL A 27 2.57 2.15 21.05
CA VAL A 27 2.04 1.99 19.70
C VAL A 27 2.99 2.62 18.69
N PHE A 28 3.21 1.93 17.57
CA PHE A 28 3.95 2.44 16.41
C PHE A 28 3.05 2.39 15.17
N LEU A 29 2.58 3.56 14.72
CA LEU A 29 1.77 3.69 13.51
C LEU A 29 2.64 3.81 12.27
N THR A 30 2.31 3.06 11.22
CA THR A 30 2.99 3.08 9.91
C THR A 30 1.98 2.95 8.76
N ALA A 31 2.45 3.11 7.52
CA ALA A 31 1.64 3.06 6.31
C ALA A 31 2.50 2.56 5.13
N HIS A 32 2.41 3.20 3.96
CA HIS A 32 3.24 2.99 2.76
C HIS A 32 3.06 1.66 2.03
N THR A 33 2.91 0.54 2.74
CA THR A 33 2.73 -0.78 2.13
C THR A 33 1.35 -1.01 1.55
N HIS A 34 0.37 -0.20 1.95
CA HIS A 34 -1.06 -0.36 1.66
C HIS A 34 -1.64 -1.71 2.12
N ARG A 35 -0.95 -2.39 3.03
CA ARG A 35 -1.35 -3.67 3.61
C ARG A 35 -1.55 -3.48 5.10
N PRO A 36 -2.79 -3.62 5.62
CA PRO A 36 -3.03 -3.49 7.04
C PRO A 36 -2.26 -4.56 7.82
N LEU A 37 -1.80 -4.19 9.01
CA LEU A 37 -1.02 -5.06 9.89
C LEU A 37 -1.26 -4.62 11.32
N ILE A 38 -1.52 -5.58 12.20
CA ILE A 38 -1.35 -5.42 13.64
C ILE A 38 -0.36 -6.49 14.08
N ARG A 39 0.76 -6.08 14.67
CA ARG A 39 1.79 -6.98 15.19
C ARG A 39 2.33 -6.44 16.50
N ARG A 40 2.49 -7.30 17.49
CA ARG A 40 3.12 -6.93 18.76
C ARG A 40 4.62 -7.21 18.74
N PHE A 41 5.42 -6.25 19.20
CA PHE A 41 6.87 -6.37 19.31
C PHE A 41 7.39 -5.55 20.50
N ASN A 42 8.13 -6.18 21.43
CA ASN A 42 8.70 -5.52 22.63
C ASN A 42 7.70 -4.65 23.42
N GLY A 43 6.46 -5.12 23.59
CA GLY A 43 5.41 -4.39 24.29
C GLY A 43 4.77 -3.24 23.51
N CYS A 44 5.19 -3.02 22.26
CA CYS A 44 4.61 -2.05 21.33
C CYS A 44 3.64 -2.73 20.35
N GLU A 45 2.48 -2.13 20.13
CA GLU A 45 1.59 -2.48 19.03
C GLU A 45 2.03 -1.77 17.74
N ILE A 46 2.54 -2.53 16.77
CA ILE A 46 2.84 -2.04 15.42
C ILE A 46 1.56 -2.09 14.60
N VAL A 47 1.15 -0.95 14.08
CA VAL A 47 -0.12 -0.80 13.36
C VAL A 47 0.13 -0.16 12.00
N ASN A 48 -0.11 -0.92 10.94
CA ASN A 48 -0.22 -0.39 9.59
C ASN A 48 -1.70 -0.19 9.26
N SER A 49 -2.11 1.03 8.89
CA SER A 49 -3.51 1.34 8.58
C SER A 49 -4.02 0.68 7.30
N GLY A 50 -3.12 0.14 6.47
CA GLY A 50 -3.45 -0.20 5.10
C GLY A 50 -3.64 1.06 4.26
N SER A 51 -4.60 1.03 3.33
CA SER A 51 -4.89 2.15 2.43
C SER A 51 -6.40 2.37 2.32
N ALA A 52 -6.82 3.63 2.40
CA ALA A 52 -8.22 4.00 2.19
C ALA A 52 -8.62 3.91 0.71
N GLY A 53 -7.70 4.20 -0.20
CA GLY A 53 -8.01 4.34 -1.63
C GLY A 53 -7.34 3.32 -2.55
N SER A 54 -6.37 2.54 -2.09
CA SER A 54 -5.62 1.59 -2.94
C SER A 54 -5.04 0.44 -2.11
N PRO A 55 -5.87 -0.48 -1.56
CA PRO A 55 -5.40 -1.60 -0.75
C PRO A 55 -4.64 -2.64 -1.60
N PHE A 56 -3.59 -3.27 -1.04
CA PHE A 56 -2.73 -4.23 -1.77
C PHE A 56 -2.69 -5.64 -1.16
N ASP A 57 -3.73 -6.00 -0.41
CA ASP A 57 -3.85 -7.30 0.27
C ASP A 57 -5.01 -8.17 -0.22
N GLY A 58 -5.57 -7.87 -1.40
CA GLY A 58 -6.64 -8.63 -2.03
C GLY A 58 -8.05 -8.32 -1.53
N ASP A 59 -8.19 -7.52 -0.46
CA ASP A 59 -9.49 -6.99 -0.04
C ASP A 59 -9.71 -5.58 -0.63
N PRO A 60 -10.68 -5.40 -1.55
CA PRO A 60 -10.92 -4.14 -2.25
C PRO A 60 -11.49 -3.02 -1.37
N ARG A 61 -11.92 -3.30 -0.15
CA ARG A 61 -12.52 -2.33 0.75
C ARG A 61 -11.48 -1.35 1.29
N ALA A 62 -11.92 -0.10 1.50
CA ALA A 62 -11.09 0.91 2.14
C ALA A 62 -10.64 0.43 3.53
N SER A 63 -9.38 0.71 3.90
CA SER A 63 -8.80 0.31 5.18
C SER A 63 -8.33 1.53 5.97
N TYR A 64 -8.64 1.55 7.26
CA TYR A 64 -8.01 2.44 8.24
C TYR A 64 -7.79 1.72 9.57
N ALA A 65 -6.95 2.30 10.44
CA ALA A 65 -6.76 1.81 11.81
C ALA A 65 -7.53 2.68 12.80
N GLN A 66 -8.32 2.06 13.66
CA GLN A 66 -8.94 2.68 14.82
C GLN A 66 -8.14 2.35 16.07
N LEU A 67 -7.75 3.36 16.84
CA LEU A 67 -7.06 3.20 18.12
C LEU A 67 -7.98 3.62 19.25
N GLU A 68 -8.41 2.67 20.08
CA GLU A 68 -9.14 2.94 21.31
C GLU A 68 -8.18 2.92 22.50
N TYR A 69 -8.21 3.93 23.36
CA TYR A 69 -7.49 3.90 24.64
C TYR A 69 -8.46 3.53 25.75
N ARG A 70 -8.26 2.36 26.38
CA ARG A 70 -9.11 1.85 27.46
C ARG A 70 -8.31 1.04 28.46
N ASP A 71 -8.61 1.21 29.75
CA ASP A 71 -7.98 0.48 30.86
C ASP A 71 -6.45 0.63 30.89
N GLY A 72 -5.95 1.82 30.57
CA GLY A 72 -4.51 2.12 30.58
C GLY A 72 -3.74 1.65 29.35
N ALA A 73 -4.40 1.03 28.36
CA ALA A 73 -3.76 0.46 27.18
C ALA A 73 -4.44 0.88 25.86
N TRP A 74 -3.65 0.93 24.80
CA TRP A 74 -4.15 1.11 23.43
C TRP A 74 -4.65 -0.22 22.86
N ARG A 75 -5.75 -0.19 22.13
CA ARG A 75 -6.39 -1.33 21.47
C ARG A 75 -6.61 -0.97 19.99
N PRO A 76 -5.67 -1.37 19.11
CA PRO A 76 -5.81 -1.14 17.69
C PRO A 76 -6.81 -2.11 17.07
N THR A 77 -7.54 -1.66 16.06
CA THR A 77 -8.37 -2.50 15.19
C THR A 77 -8.28 -1.98 13.77
N ILE A 78 -8.20 -2.90 12.79
CA ILE A 78 -8.31 -2.55 11.38
C ILE A 78 -9.78 -2.56 10.99
N ILE A 79 -10.25 -1.44 10.45
CA ILE A 79 -11.61 -1.28 9.98
C ILE A 79 -11.62 -1.32 8.46
N ARG A 80 -12.57 -2.08 7.91
CA ARG A 80 -12.83 -2.18 6.48
C ARG A 80 -14.17 -1.56 6.16
N LEU A 81 -14.20 -0.69 5.17
CA LEU A 81 -15.40 0.01 4.72
C LEU A 81 -15.66 -0.28 3.24
N ASP A 82 -16.89 -0.72 2.96
CA ASP A 82 -17.41 -0.72 1.60
C ASP A 82 -17.59 0.72 1.11
N TYR A 83 -17.42 0.92 -0.19
CA TYR A 83 -17.66 2.19 -0.87
C TYR A 83 -18.10 1.89 -2.31
N ASP A 84 -18.64 2.91 -2.97
CA ASP A 84 -19.10 2.79 -4.36
C ASP A 84 -17.92 2.68 -5.32
N ARG A 85 -17.49 1.44 -5.57
CA ARG A 85 -16.38 1.12 -6.46
C ARG A 85 -16.76 1.32 -7.93
N GLU A 86 -18.03 1.14 -8.30
CA GLU A 86 -18.49 1.38 -9.66
C GLU A 86 -18.43 2.88 -10.01
N ALA A 87 -18.87 3.75 -9.09
CA ALA A 87 -18.70 5.19 -9.25
C ALA A 87 -17.23 5.61 -9.30
N THR A 88 -16.37 4.94 -8.55
CA THR A 88 -14.91 5.19 -8.58
C THR A 88 -14.30 4.76 -9.92
N GLU A 89 -14.66 3.58 -10.45
CA GLU A 89 -14.22 3.10 -11.77
C GLU A 89 -14.68 4.05 -12.88
N LYS A 90 -15.94 4.48 -12.83
CA LYS A 90 -16.47 5.50 -13.75
C LYS A 90 -15.66 6.81 -13.66
N THR A 91 -15.24 7.21 -12.46
CA THR A 91 -14.41 8.42 -12.29
C THR A 91 -13.01 8.24 -12.89
N TYR A 92 -12.40 7.05 -12.79
CA TYR A 92 -11.13 6.78 -13.48
C TYR A 92 -11.23 6.99 -15.00
N HIS A 93 -12.33 6.55 -15.61
CA HIS A 93 -12.59 6.74 -17.04
C HIS A 93 -12.96 8.18 -17.39
N ASP A 94 -13.87 8.81 -16.64
CA ASP A 94 -14.48 10.08 -17.04
C ASP A 94 -13.65 11.32 -16.66
N SER A 95 -12.73 11.19 -15.70
CA SER A 95 -11.92 12.33 -15.22
C SER A 95 -10.77 12.72 -16.15
N GLY A 96 -10.51 11.93 -17.20
CA GLY A 96 -9.31 12.05 -18.02
C GLY A 96 -8.05 11.44 -17.38
N PHE A 97 -8.14 10.87 -16.17
CA PHE A 97 -6.98 10.29 -15.50
C PHE A 97 -6.31 9.19 -16.31
N LEU A 98 -7.08 8.29 -16.92
CA LEU A 98 -6.53 7.21 -17.75
C LEU A 98 -5.96 7.71 -19.09
N ASP A 99 -6.57 8.75 -19.66
CA ASP A 99 -6.19 9.28 -20.97
C ASP A 99 -4.97 10.22 -20.88
N GLU A 100 -4.89 11.02 -19.82
CA GLU A 100 -3.89 12.08 -19.65
C GLU A 100 -2.79 11.72 -18.64
N GLY A 101 -3.03 10.74 -17.76
CA GLY A 101 -2.08 10.33 -16.72
C GLY A 101 -0.89 9.50 -17.21
N GLY A 102 -0.83 9.21 -18.51
CA GLY A 102 0.21 8.43 -19.15
C GLY A 102 0.19 6.94 -18.75
N PRO A 103 1.23 6.18 -19.13
CA PRO A 103 1.21 4.71 -19.01
C PRO A 103 1.01 4.20 -17.58
N ILE A 104 1.54 4.91 -16.58
CA ILE A 104 1.44 4.50 -15.17
C ILE A 104 0.00 4.61 -14.65
N ALA A 105 -0.84 5.48 -15.21
CA ALA A 105 -2.24 5.60 -14.78
C ALA A 105 -3.01 4.28 -14.98
N ARG A 106 -2.74 3.56 -16.08
CA ARG A 106 -3.31 2.24 -16.36
C ARG A 106 -2.88 1.20 -15.32
N LEU A 107 -1.61 1.20 -14.91
CA LEU A 107 -1.12 0.34 -13.83
C LEU A 107 -1.79 0.67 -12.49
N ILE A 108 -1.89 1.95 -12.12
CA ILE A 108 -2.52 2.38 -10.86
C ILE A 108 -4.00 1.94 -10.82
N PHE A 109 -4.69 2.08 -11.94
CA PHE A 109 -6.06 1.62 -12.07
C PHE A 109 -6.18 0.11 -11.86
N GLU A 110 -5.32 -0.69 -12.49
CA GLU A 110 -5.30 -2.15 -12.29
C GLU A 110 -4.90 -2.55 -10.87
N GLU A 111 -3.98 -1.83 -10.23
CA GLU A 111 -3.64 -2.04 -8.82
C GLU A 111 -4.85 -1.81 -7.91
N TRP A 112 -5.58 -0.71 -8.13
CA TRP A 112 -6.80 -0.37 -7.40
C TRP A 112 -7.93 -1.37 -7.67
N LYS A 113 -8.13 -1.75 -8.93
CA LYS A 113 -9.19 -2.66 -9.38
C LYS A 113 -9.04 -4.05 -8.75
N ASN A 114 -7.81 -4.55 -8.73
CA ASN A 114 -7.49 -5.91 -8.26
C ASN A 114 -7.07 -5.97 -6.78
N ALA A 115 -7.00 -4.81 -6.09
CA ALA A 115 -6.49 -4.70 -4.72
C ALA A 115 -5.10 -5.35 -4.55
N ALA A 116 -4.21 -5.13 -5.52
CA ALA A 116 -2.93 -5.79 -5.63
C ALA A 116 -1.83 -4.81 -6.03
N SER A 117 -0.61 -5.02 -5.54
CA SER A 117 0.54 -4.19 -5.94
C SER A 117 1.22 -4.80 -7.18
N LEU A 118 1.26 -4.03 -8.25
CA LEU A 118 1.83 -4.37 -9.56
C LEU A 118 3.13 -3.60 -9.81
N MET A 119 3.21 -2.36 -9.34
CA MET A 119 4.33 -1.44 -9.57
C MET A 119 5.71 -2.02 -9.24
N PRO A 120 5.93 -2.73 -8.11
CA PRO A 120 7.24 -3.32 -7.83
C PRO A 120 7.66 -4.39 -8.85
N ALA A 121 6.72 -5.22 -9.33
CA ALA A 121 7.01 -6.24 -10.33
C ALA A 121 7.28 -5.61 -11.69
N TRP A 122 6.41 -4.70 -12.13
CA TRP A 122 6.58 -3.95 -13.38
C TRP A 122 7.93 -3.20 -13.41
N ARG A 123 8.29 -2.50 -12.33
CA ARG A 123 9.59 -1.80 -12.23
C ARG A 123 10.77 -2.76 -12.34
N ARG A 124 10.73 -3.90 -11.64
CA ARG A 124 11.83 -4.89 -11.74
C ARG A 124 12.01 -5.42 -13.16
N GLN A 125 10.92 -5.56 -13.90
CA GLN A 125 10.94 -6.14 -15.24
C GLN A 125 11.32 -5.13 -16.32
N TYR A 126 10.82 -3.89 -16.26
CA TYR A 126 10.91 -2.95 -17.39
C TYR A 126 11.72 -1.69 -17.12
N MET A 127 11.99 -1.32 -15.86
CA MET A 127 12.57 0.00 -15.56
C MET A 127 13.94 0.22 -16.17
N GLU A 128 14.76 -0.83 -16.31
CA GLU A 128 16.07 -0.72 -16.94
C GLU A 128 15.96 -0.52 -18.45
N ALA A 129 15.17 -1.34 -19.15
CA ALA A 129 14.93 -1.20 -20.58
C ALA A 129 14.33 0.17 -20.94
N ILE A 130 13.42 0.69 -20.11
CA ILE A 130 12.86 2.04 -20.27
C ILE A 130 13.96 3.11 -20.14
N ARG A 131 14.88 2.97 -19.18
CA ARG A 131 15.99 3.93 -18.99
C ARG A 131 16.98 3.90 -20.15
N GLN A 132 17.20 2.73 -20.74
CA GLN A 132 18.07 2.56 -21.90
C GLN A 132 17.41 3.01 -23.21
N GLY A 133 16.09 3.20 -23.20
CA GLY A 133 15.31 3.60 -24.38
C GLY A 133 14.94 2.43 -25.30
N ASP A 134 15.12 1.19 -24.85
CA ASP A 134 14.85 -0.03 -25.63
C ASP A 134 13.35 -0.29 -25.79
N ILE A 135 12.53 0.20 -24.85
CA ILE A 135 11.08 0.08 -24.84
C ILE A 135 10.47 1.35 -24.25
N SER A 136 9.36 1.84 -24.82
CA SER A 136 8.64 2.95 -24.22
C SER A 136 7.90 2.52 -22.95
N ALA A 137 7.60 3.47 -22.06
CA ALA A 137 6.80 3.18 -20.87
C ALA A 137 5.39 2.65 -21.24
N ASP A 138 4.80 3.11 -22.35
CA ASP A 138 3.52 2.60 -22.86
C ASP A 138 3.61 1.15 -23.32
N GLN A 139 4.62 0.81 -24.14
CA GLN A 139 4.84 -0.57 -24.58
C GLN A 139 5.11 -1.50 -23.40
N ALA A 140 5.86 -1.03 -22.39
CA ALA A 140 6.14 -1.79 -21.19
C ALA A 140 4.90 -2.06 -20.33
N VAL A 141 4.00 -1.09 -20.21
CA VAL A 141 2.72 -1.28 -19.48
C VAL A 141 1.80 -2.22 -20.25
N GLU A 142 1.67 -2.05 -21.56
CA GLU A 142 0.86 -2.94 -22.40
C GLU A 142 1.35 -4.39 -22.34
N ALA A 143 2.67 -4.61 -22.43
CA ALA A 143 3.24 -5.95 -22.33
C ALA A 143 3.08 -6.59 -20.94
N PHE A 144 3.00 -5.79 -19.88
CA PHE A 144 2.84 -6.29 -18.51
C PHE A 144 1.38 -6.60 -18.15
N LEU A 145 0.43 -5.90 -18.78
CA LEU A 145 -1.01 -6.07 -18.55
C LEU A 145 -1.69 -7.04 -19.52
N ALA A 146 -0.98 -7.48 -20.57
CA ALA A 146 -1.43 -8.50 -21.53
C ALA A 146 -1.44 -9.91 -20.91
#